data_AF-A0A9X1NER6-F1
#
_entry.id   AF-A0A9X1NER6-F1
#
_cell.length_a   1.000
_cell.length_b   1.000
_cell.length_c   1.000
_cell.angle_alpha   90.00
_cell.angle_beta   90.00
_cell.angle_gamma   90.00
#
_symmetry.space_group_name_H-M   'P 1'
#
loop_
_entity.id
_entity.type
_entity.pdbx_description
1 polymer ?
#
loop_
_entity_poly.entity_id
_entity_poly.type
_entity_poly.pdbx_seq_one_letter_code
_entity_poly.pdbx_strand_id
1 'polypeptide(L)'
;MELVIARNPDPDSRLPYLLRLPLGEGLVFATKDVWPRTTGLYCHPLPLDAWPIDAQEVERISLRACTKRGAAIDVVADRSREHRSQIVYTQARGRQMIFWQSPRTRKQSRPQVSTPTARAAGLRELESW
;
A
#
# COMPACT_ATOMS: atom_id res chain seq x y z
N MET A 1 -7.61 -9.58 -12.69
CA MET A 1 -7.64 -8.43 -11.75
C MET A 1 -6.47 -7.52 -12.08
N GLU A 2 -6.64 -6.20 -11.99
CA GLU A 2 -5.65 -5.23 -12.46
C GLU A 2 -5.30 -4.21 -11.37
N LEU A 3 -4.02 -3.85 -11.30
CA LEU A 3 -3.53 -2.67 -10.61
C LEU A 3 -3.46 -1.54 -11.63
N VAL A 4 -3.98 -0.37 -11.25
CA VAL A 4 -3.94 0.82 -12.11
C VAL A 4 -3.20 1.93 -11.39
N ILE A 5 -2.33 2.62 -12.10
CA ILE A 5 -1.62 3.81 -11.63
C ILE A 5 -1.96 4.94 -12.58
N ALA A 6 -2.36 6.08 -12.03
CA ALA A 6 -2.68 7.28 -12.78
C ALA A 6 -1.94 8.49 -12.21
N ARG A 7 -1.91 9.59 -12.96
CA ARG A 7 -1.49 10.89 -12.41
C ARG A 7 -2.51 11.36 -11.38
N ASN A 8 -2.02 11.93 -10.28
CA ASN A 8 -2.86 12.67 -9.36
C ASN A 8 -3.25 14.01 -10.03
N PRO A 9 -4.54 14.32 -10.20
CA PRO A 9 -4.97 15.57 -10.83
C PRO A 9 -4.69 16.81 -9.96
N ASP A 10 -4.45 16.65 -8.66
CA ASP A 10 -4.11 17.76 -7.76
C ASP A 10 -2.68 18.27 -8.03
N PRO A 11 -2.51 19.48 -8.60
CA PRO A 11 -1.21 20.02 -8.97
C PRO A 11 -0.36 20.43 -7.76
N ASP A 12 -0.97 20.67 -6.59
CA ASP A 12 -0.27 21.07 -5.37
C ASP A 12 0.17 19.85 -4.55
N SER A 13 -0.26 18.65 -4.94
CA SER A 13 0.07 17.43 -4.24
C SER A 13 1.53 17.04 -4.38
N ARG A 14 2.18 16.75 -3.25
CA ARG A 14 3.50 16.10 -3.21
C ARG A 14 3.46 14.61 -3.54
N LEU A 15 2.26 14.07 -3.81
CA LEU A 15 2.00 12.68 -4.16
C LEU A 15 1.42 12.64 -5.58
N PRO A 16 2.27 12.71 -6.62
CA PRO A 16 1.86 12.95 -8.01
C PRO A 16 1.20 11.74 -8.69
N TYR A 17 1.05 10.61 -8.00
CA TYR A 17 0.45 9.40 -8.55
C TYR A 17 -0.66 8.87 -7.67
N LEU A 18 -1.70 8.34 -8.30
CA LEU A 18 -2.73 7.54 -7.68
C LEU A 18 -2.50 6.07 -7.99
N LEU A 19 -2.70 5.20 -7.00
CA LEU A 19 -2.62 3.75 -7.10
C LEU A 19 -3.98 3.17 -6.75
N ARG A 20 -4.57 2.38 -7.66
CA ARG A 20 -5.77 1.59 -7.41
C ARG A 20 -5.44 0.10 -7.36
N LEU A 21 -5.79 -0.54 -6.26
CA LEU A 21 -5.63 -1.99 -6.06
C LEU A 21 -6.98 -2.72 -6.17
N PRO A 22 -7.01 -3.91 -6.79
CA PRO A 22 -8.22 -4.69 -6.97
C PRO A 22 -8.47 -5.60 -5.75
N LEU A 23 -8.70 -5.00 -4.59
CA LEU A 23 -9.04 -5.72 -3.35
C LEU A 23 -10.38 -5.24 -2.81
N GLY A 24 -11.35 -6.16 -2.65
CA GLY A 24 -12.74 -5.79 -2.33
C GLY A 24 -13.35 -4.95 -3.46
N GLU A 25 -14.02 -3.85 -3.11
CA GLU A 25 -14.55 -2.87 -4.07
C GLU A 25 -13.44 -2.03 -4.75
N GLY A 26 -12.23 -2.08 -4.21
CA GLY A 26 -11.07 -1.34 -4.65
C GLY A 26 -10.48 -0.49 -3.52
N LEU A 27 -9.16 -0.31 -3.56
CA LEU A 27 -8.46 0.60 -2.64
C LEU A 27 -7.73 1.65 -3.47
N VAL A 28 -7.80 2.91 -3.05
CA VAL A 28 -7.14 4.03 -3.73
C VAL A 28 -6.13 4.67 -2.77
N PHE A 29 -4.93 4.94 -3.27
CA PHE A 29 -3.87 5.62 -2.54
C PHE A 29 -3.24 6.71 -3.39
N ALA A 30 -2.89 7.85 -2.81
CA ALA A 30 -1.92 8.77 -3.40
C ALA A 30 -0.50 8.40 -2.95
N THR A 31 0.47 8.44 -3.86
CA THR A 31 1.86 8.02 -3.62
C THR A 31 2.87 8.87 -4.39
N LYS A 32 4.14 8.78 -3.99
CA LYS A 32 5.24 9.60 -4.54
C LYS A 32 5.74 9.11 -5.91
N ASP A 33 5.62 7.82 -6.21
CA ASP A 33 6.18 7.20 -7.42
C ASP A 33 5.32 6.00 -7.85
N VAL A 34 5.53 5.53 -9.08
CA VAL A 34 4.77 4.47 -9.74
C VAL A 34 5.09 3.10 -9.14
N TRP A 35 6.34 2.84 -8.71
CA TRP A 35 6.69 1.58 -8.04
C TRP A 35 7.79 1.77 -6.99
N PRO A 36 7.77 1.03 -5.87
CA PRO A 36 8.82 1.11 -4.85
C PRO A 36 10.11 0.45 -5.34
N ARG A 37 11.07 1.26 -5.79
CA ARG A 37 12.37 0.78 -6.30
C ARG A 37 13.41 0.70 -5.18
N THR A 38 13.88 1.85 -4.72
CA THR A 38 14.98 1.99 -3.75
C THR A 38 14.49 2.18 -2.33
N THR A 39 13.35 2.85 -2.14
CA THR A 39 12.75 3.11 -0.82
C THR A 39 11.26 2.78 -0.82
N GLY A 40 10.70 2.54 0.38
CA GLY A 40 9.26 2.39 0.54
C GLY A 40 8.56 3.71 0.25
N LEU A 41 7.44 3.65 -0.46
CA LEU A 41 6.65 4.83 -0.81
C LEU A 41 5.55 5.01 0.22
N TYR A 42 5.42 6.19 0.81
CA TYR A 42 4.25 6.52 1.61
C TYR A 42 2.99 6.50 0.75
N CYS A 43 1.92 5.90 1.27
CA CYS A 43 0.61 5.83 0.64
C CYS A 43 -0.39 6.58 1.51
N HIS A 44 -0.95 7.66 0.98
CA HIS A 44 -2.07 8.35 1.60
C HIS A 44 -3.38 7.67 1.15
N PRO A 45 -4.19 7.11 2.06
CA PRO A 45 -5.45 6.49 1.68
C PRO A 45 -6.44 7.53 1.19
N LEU A 46 -7.15 7.21 0.11
CA LEU A 46 -8.22 8.03 -0.45
C LEU A 46 -9.52 7.19 -0.51
N PRO A 47 -10.70 7.85 -0.45
CA PRO A 47 -11.95 7.14 -0.71
C PRO A 47 -12.00 6.67 -2.17
N LEU A 48 -12.79 5.64 -2.46
CA LEU A 48 -12.82 4.99 -3.78
C LEU A 48 -13.30 5.94 -4.89
N ASP A 49 -14.24 6.83 -4.56
CA ASP A 49 -14.81 7.86 -5.44
C ASP A 49 -13.84 9.03 -5.74
N ALA A 50 -12.70 9.11 -5.04
CA ALA A 50 -11.62 10.04 -5.38
C ALA A 50 -10.83 9.59 -6.62
N TRP A 51 -11.07 8.39 -7.15
CA TRP A 51 -10.47 7.99 -8.44
C TRP A 51 -11.13 8.78 -9.59
N PRO A 52 -10.36 9.56 -10.38
CA PRO A 52 -10.94 10.40 -11.42
C PRO A 52 -11.59 9.57 -12.54
N ILE A 53 -12.71 10.06 -13.07
CA ILE A 53 -13.41 9.43 -14.21
C ILE A 53 -12.53 9.46 -15.46
N ASP A 54 -11.80 10.56 -15.66
CA ASP A 54 -10.87 10.83 -16.74
C ASP A 54 -9.40 10.60 -16.33
N ALA A 55 -9.19 9.66 -15.40
CA ALA A 55 -7.86 9.37 -14.88
C ALA A 55 -6.83 9.15 -16.00
N GLN A 56 -5.78 9.96 -15.99
CA GLN A 56 -4.66 9.81 -16.92
C GLN A 56 -3.80 8.63 -16.46
N GLU A 57 -4.13 7.44 -16.96
CA GLU A 57 -3.42 6.20 -16.64
C GLU A 57 -1.96 6.26 -17.11
N VAL A 58 -1.06 5.94 -16.19
CA VAL A 58 0.38 5.81 -16.41
C VAL A 58 0.73 4.34 -16.64
N GLU A 59 0.18 3.45 -15.83
CA GLU A 59 0.35 2.01 -15.97
C GLU A 59 -0.93 1.27 -15.57
N ARG A 60 -1.28 0.24 -16.36
CA ARG A 60 -2.30 -0.75 -16.02
C ARG A 60 -1.67 -2.13 -16.13
N ILE A 61 -1.67 -2.86 -15.03
CA ILE A 61 -0.87 -4.09 -14.90
C ILE A 61 -1.74 -5.22 -14.36
N SER A 62 -1.79 -6.33 -15.12
CA SER A 62 -2.37 -7.58 -14.66
C SER A 62 -1.67 -8.08 -13.40
N LEU A 63 -2.44 -8.47 -12.38
CA LEU A 63 -1.89 -9.08 -11.17
C LEU A 63 -2.12 -10.59 -11.19
N ARG A 64 -1.07 -11.33 -10.85
CA ARG A 64 -1.14 -12.78 -10.54
C ARG A 64 -1.76 -13.03 -9.18
N ALA A 65 -1.52 -12.15 -8.21
CA ALA A 65 -2.10 -12.21 -6.87
C ALA A 65 -2.25 -10.80 -6.25
N CYS A 66 -3.35 -10.58 -5.52
CA CYS A 66 -3.59 -9.41 -4.69
C CYS A 66 -4.33 -9.86 -3.43
N THR A 67 -3.64 -9.98 -2.30
CA THR A 67 -4.19 -10.69 -1.13
C THR A 67 -3.82 -10.00 0.17
N LYS A 68 -4.81 -9.74 1.02
CA LYS A 68 -4.60 -9.22 2.38
C LYS A 68 -4.18 -10.34 3.34
N ARG A 69 -3.12 -10.10 4.10
CA ARG A 69 -2.59 -10.98 5.17
C ARG A 69 -2.22 -10.14 6.38
N GLY A 70 -3.12 -10.09 7.36
CA GLY A 70 -2.97 -9.23 8.53
C GLY A 70 -2.82 -7.76 8.12
N ALA A 71 -1.71 -7.15 8.53
CA ALA A 71 -1.41 -5.75 8.26
C ALA A 71 -0.75 -5.49 6.88
N ALA A 72 -0.63 -6.50 6.01
CA ALA A 72 -0.06 -6.34 4.68
C ALA A 72 -1.04 -6.78 3.58
N ILE A 73 -0.91 -6.18 2.40
CA ILE A 73 -1.52 -6.65 1.16
C ILE A 73 -0.38 -7.03 0.24
N ASP A 74 -0.27 -8.31 -0.08
CA ASP A 74 0.67 -8.82 -1.08
C ASP A 74 0.17 -8.46 -2.47
N VAL A 75 1.03 -7.82 -3.27
CA VAL A 75 0.78 -7.44 -4.67
C VAL A 75 1.80 -8.15 -5.54
N VAL A 76 1.34 -9.09 -6.37
CA VAL A 76 2.17 -9.84 -7.32
C VAL A 76 1.75 -9.48 -8.74
N ALA A 77 2.53 -8.62 -9.38
CA ALA A 77 2.30 -8.16 -10.74
C ALA A 77 2.83 -9.15 -11.78
N ASP A 78 2.12 -9.29 -12.89
CA ASP A 78 2.51 -10.14 -14.01
C ASP A 78 3.52 -9.43 -14.93
N ARG A 79 4.75 -9.27 -14.44
CA ARG A 79 5.84 -8.62 -15.17
C ARG A 79 7.21 -9.12 -14.71
N SER A 80 8.27 -8.75 -15.43
CA SER A 80 9.63 -9.25 -15.18
C SER A 80 10.31 -8.59 -13.97
N ARG A 81 10.22 -7.26 -13.85
CA ARG A 81 10.84 -6.47 -12.77
C ARG A 81 9.77 -5.91 -11.85
N GLU A 82 10.14 -5.70 -10.58
CA GLU A 82 9.23 -5.11 -9.57
C GLU A 82 7.88 -5.86 -9.49
N HIS A 83 7.95 -7.18 -9.66
CA HIS A 83 6.82 -8.09 -9.78
C HIS A 83 6.23 -8.49 -8.42
N ARG A 84 6.96 -8.24 -7.32
CA ARG A 84 6.51 -8.48 -5.94
C ARG A 84 6.65 -7.21 -5.13
N SER A 85 5.58 -6.82 -4.46
CA SER A 85 5.54 -5.69 -3.54
C SER A 85 4.45 -5.91 -2.48
N GLN A 86 4.42 -5.06 -1.46
CA GLN A 86 3.43 -5.13 -0.38
C GLN A 86 2.94 -3.72 -0.04
N ILE A 87 1.63 -3.54 0.16
CA ILE A 87 1.09 -2.41 0.91
C ILE A 87 1.07 -2.81 2.39
N VAL A 88 1.74 -2.06 3.23
CA VAL A 88 1.93 -2.37 4.65
C VAL A 88 1.30 -1.27 5.49
N TYR A 89 0.33 -1.66 6.31
CA TYR A 89 -0.28 -0.83 7.34
C TYR A 89 0.58 -0.94 8.60
N THR A 90 0.96 0.18 9.18
CA THR A 90 1.75 0.25 10.41
C THR A 90 1.24 1.37 11.32
N GLN A 91 1.70 1.38 12.56
CA GLN A 91 1.42 2.44 13.52
C GLN A 91 2.73 3.18 13.84
N ALA A 92 2.70 4.51 13.79
CA ALA A 92 3.82 5.35 14.20
C ALA A 92 3.29 6.60 14.92
N ARG A 93 3.82 6.89 16.12
CA ARG A 93 3.44 8.07 16.93
C ARG A 93 1.91 8.20 17.11
N GLY A 94 1.24 7.07 17.38
CA GLY A 94 -0.22 7.03 17.58
C GLY A 94 -1.07 7.22 16.32
N ARG A 95 -0.46 7.20 15.12
CA ARG A 95 -1.15 7.35 13.85
C ARG A 95 -0.89 6.18 12.92
N GLN A 96 -1.92 5.79 12.17
CA GLN A 96 -1.77 4.79 11.11
C GLN A 96 -0.97 5.37 9.96
N MET A 97 0.00 4.60 9.49
CA MET A 97 0.80 4.91 8.31
C MET A 97 0.73 3.75 7.33
N ILE A 98 0.69 4.05 6.03
CA ILE A 98 0.61 3.04 4.98
C ILE A 98 1.82 3.23 4.06
N PHE A 99 2.50 2.13 3.73
CA PHE A 99 3.66 2.15 2.85
C PHE A 99 3.56 1.08 1.77
N TRP A 100 3.91 1.44 0.55
CA TRP A 100 4.15 0.50 -0.54
C TRP A 100 5.64 0.15 -0.61
N GLN A 101 5.97 -1.13 -0.48
CA GLN A 101 7.34 -1.60 -0.34
C GLN A 101 7.62 -2.75 -1.29
N SER A 102 8.82 -2.81 -1.86
CA SER A 102 9.32 -4.01 -2.52
C SER A 102 10.20 -4.83 -1.57
N PRO A 103 10.49 -6.11 -1.87
CA PRO A 103 11.41 -6.90 -1.06
C PRO A 103 12.77 -6.22 -0.81
N ARG A 104 13.23 -5.42 -1.79
CA ARG A 104 14.48 -4.65 -1.68
C ARG A 104 14.38 -3.52 -0.66
N THR A 105 13.26 -2.79 -0.63
CA THR A 105 13.04 -1.66 0.30
C THR A 105 12.76 -2.14 1.73
N ARG A 106 12.12 -3.31 1.88
CA ARG A 106 11.91 -3.96 3.19
C ARG A 106 13.24 -4.34 3.86
N LYS A 107 14.26 -4.74 3.08
CA LYS A 107 15.58 -5.10 3.62
C LYS A 107 16.32 -3.89 4.24
N GLN A 108 16.08 -2.69 3.71
CA GLN A 108 16.65 -1.43 4.23
C GLN A 108 15.84 -0.82 5.37
N SER A 109 14.52 -1.03 5.41
CA SER A 109 13.63 -0.55 6.48
C SER A 109 13.71 -1.40 7.76
N ARG A 110 14.86 -2.00 8.07
CA ARG A 110 15.11 -2.73 9.33
C ARG A 110 15.86 -1.82 10.32
N PRO A 111 15.20 -0.90 11.05
CA PRO A 111 15.69 -0.50 12.35
C PRO A 111 15.45 -1.69 13.30
N GLN A 112 16.54 -2.39 13.64
CA GLN A 112 16.70 -3.33 14.75
C GLN A 112 15.39 -3.80 15.45
N VAL A 113 14.66 -4.73 14.83
CA VAL A 113 13.54 -5.41 15.49
C VAL A 113 14.12 -6.49 16.39
N SER A 114 14.13 -6.24 17.70
CA SER A 114 14.12 -7.32 18.69
C SER A 114 12.74 -7.98 18.62
N THR A 115 12.70 -9.29 18.38
CA THR A 115 11.47 -10.09 18.44
C THR A 115 11.03 -10.22 19.90
N PRO A 116 9.86 -9.69 20.31
CA PRO A 116 9.25 -10.10 21.57
C PRO A 116 8.59 -11.45 21.34
N THR A 117 9.18 -12.49 21.92
CA THR A 117 8.52 -13.77 22.12
C THR A 117 7.49 -13.57 23.23
N ALA A 118 6.22 -13.45 22.89
CA ALA A 118 5.14 -13.64 23.86
C ALA A 118 3.92 -14.26 23.18
N ARG A 119 3.72 -15.56 23.42
CA ARG A 119 2.37 -16.14 23.42
C ARG A 119 1.61 -15.51 24.58
N ALA A 120 0.34 -15.17 24.37
CA ALA A 120 -0.82 -15.68 25.12
C ALA A 120 -2.00 -14.70 25.07
N ALA A 121 -3.17 -15.29 24.79
CA ALA A 121 -4.47 -15.00 25.39
C ALA A 121 -5.17 -13.65 25.14
N GLY A 122 -6.42 -13.76 24.70
CA GLY A 122 -7.50 -12.98 25.29
C GLY A 122 -8.18 -11.97 24.37
N LEU A 123 -9.26 -12.42 23.73
CA LEU A 123 -10.41 -11.58 23.42
C LEU A 123 -10.82 -10.78 24.67
N ARG A 124 -10.95 -9.46 24.55
CA ARG A 124 -12.01 -8.74 25.26
C ARG A 124 -12.36 -7.43 24.55
N GLU A 125 -13.59 -7.45 24.07
CA GLU A 125 -14.52 -6.36 23.80
C GLU A 125 -14.34 -5.15 24.73
N LEU A 126 -14.50 -3.94 24.18
CA LEU A 126 -14.68 -2.71 24.95
C LEU A 126 -15.58 -1.76 24.16
N GLU A 127 -16.86 -1.84 24.49
CA GLU A 127 -17.80 -0.72 24.44
C GLU A 127 -17.30 0.41 25.36
N SER A 128 -17.48 1.67 24.96
CA SER A 128 -17.72 2.77 25.89
C SER A 128 -18.10 4.08 25.17
N TRP A 129 -19.36 4.47 25.42
CA TRP A 129 -20.00 5.80 25.37
C TRP A 129 -20.25 6.47 24.01
#